data_AF-A0A3B9X855-F1
#
_entry.id   AF-A0A3B9X855-F1
#
_cell.length_a   1.000
_cell.length_b   1.000
_cell.length_c   1.000
_cell.angle_alpha   90.00
_cell.angle_beta   90.00
_cell.angle_gamma   90.00
#
_symmetry.space_group_name_H-M   'P 1'
#
loop_
_entity.id
_entity.type
_entity.pdbx_description
1 polymer ?
#
loop_
_entity_poly.entity_id
_entity_poly.type
_entity_poly.pdbx_seq_one_letter_code
_entity_poly.pdbx_strand_id
1 'polypeptide(L)'
;MTNTGKKFGVSIALLVPATVIAGGLLYILLAIDYGPGPGVEVGAIFCGTWVLFYGYYFKFLRFKQVGAVLTVMAVASVYVNLGSLSEERYDSQESSAFIALESQRTMAVSPSKLDVLNAAADRINSTLPMMTDSNIRLNSAVASLDRFQYNYTLLSRSSVEVEAASFLRQVNAAAVSDACGLDDNLSFLKMGVVIDFVYKASDGITVTTIAVAPEDCGF
;
A
#
# COMPACT_ATOMS: atom_id res chain seq x y z
N MET A 1 -27.42 39.63 -43.54
CA MET A 1 -26.83 38.44 -44.19
C MET A 1 -25.63 38.00 -43.34
N THR A 2 -25.86 37.14 -42.35
CA THR A 2 -24.80 36.61 -41.48
C THR A 2 -24.27 35.32 -42.09
N ASN A 3 -23.04 35.38 -42.56
CA ASN A 3 -22.34 34.27 -43.19
C ASN A 3 -21.86 33.29 -42.10
N THR A 4 -22.57 32.16 -41.94
CA THR A 4 -22.20 31.09 -41.01
C THR A 4 -21.10 30.24 -41.65
N GLY A 5 -19.86 30.73 -41.56
CA GLY A 5 -18.67 29.99 -41.92
C GLY A 5 -18.54 28.71 -41.07
N LYS A 6 -18.72 27.56 -41.71
CA LYS A 6 -18.57 26.23 -41.10
C LYS A 6 -17.08 26.01 -40.79
N LYS A 7 -16.71 26.04 -39.51
CA LYS A 7 -15.33 25.81 -39.06
C LYS A 7 -15.02 24.31 -39.08
N PHE A 8 -13.97 23.92 -39.79
CA PHE A 8 -13.38 22.59 -39.71
C PHE A 8 -12.25 22.63 -38.68
N GLY A 9 -12.44 21.98 -37.53
CA GLY A 9 -11.36 21.70 -36.58
C GLY A 9 -10.63 20.43 -37.02
N VAL A 10 -9.30 20.49 -37.09
CA VAL A 10 -8.45 19.33 -37.34
C VAL A 10 -7.80 18.95 -36.02
N SER A 11 -8.17 17.80 -35.46
CA SER A 11 -7.53 17.25 -34.26
C SER A 11 -6.39 16.32 -34.68
N ILE A 12 -5.18 16.59 -34.19
CA ILE A 12 -4.00 15.76 -34.41
C ILE A 12 -3.70 15.06 -33.10
N ALA A 13 -3.83 13.72 -33.08
CA ALA A 13 -3.44 12.90 -31.94
C ALA A 13 -1.99 12.43 -32.13
N LEU A 14 -1.08 12.85 -31.25
CA LEU A 14 0.30 12.38 -31.22
C LEU A 14 0.43 11.26 -30.18
N LEU A 15 0.71 10.06 -30.65
CA LEU A 15 0.95 8.88 -29.82
C LEU A 15 2.44 8.84 -29.47
N VAL A 16 2.79 9.24 -28.25
CA VAL A 16 4.16 9.15 -27.74
C VAL A 16 4.28 7.87 -26.91
N PRO A 17 5.09 6.87 -27.32
CA PRO A 17 5.33 5.70 -26.49
C PRO A 17 6.18 6.11 -25.28
N ALA A 18 5.57 6.18 -24.10
CA ALA A 18 6.31 6.27 -22.85
C ALA A 18 6.87 4.88 -22.51
N THR A 19 8.07 4.87 -21.95
CA THR A 19 8.93 3.71 -21.69
C THR A 19 8.19 2.51 -21.09
N VAL A 20 8.55 1.30 -21.55
CA VAL A 20 8.06 0.02 -21.02
C VAL A 20 8.62 -0.18 -19.62
N ILE A 21 7.84 0.17 -18.59
CA ILE A 21 8.16 -0.16 -17.20
C ILE A 21 7.43 -1.46 -16.87
N ALA A 22 8.15 -2.58 -17.03
CA ALA A 22 7.97 -3.93 -16.44
C ALA A 22 6.57 -4.56 -16.21
N GLY A 23 5.44 -3.97 -16.64
CA GLY A 23 4.11 -4.53 -16.36
C GLY A 23 2.93 -3.91 -17.11
N GLY A 24 3.16 -2.93 -17.99
CA GLY A 24 2.10 -2.36 -18.82
C GLY A 24 2.61 -1.18 -19.64
N LEU A 25 2.06 -1.00 -20.85
CA LEU A 25 2.34 0.16 -21.68
C LEU A 25 1.41 1.30 -21.27
N LEU A 26 1.98 2.38 -20.75
CA LEU A 26 1.23 3.59 -20.42
C LEU A 26 1.19 4.50 -21.64
N TYR A 27 0.00 4.70 -22.20
CA TYR A 27 -0.22 5.65 -23.28
C TYR A 27 -0.82 6.94 -22.72
N ILE A 28 -0.15 8.06 -22.95
CA ILE A 28 -0.65 9.39 -22.62
C ILE A 28 -1.17 10.01 -23.92
N LEU A 29 -2.46 10.35 -23.97
CA LEU A 29 -3.05 11.06 -25.09
C LEU A 29 -3.01 12.55 -24.80
N LEU A 30 -2.32 13.28 -25.67
CA LEU A 30 -2.30 14.74 -25.66
C LEU A 30 -3.17 15.22 -26.81
N ALA A 31 -4.31 15.81 -26.49
CA ALA A 31 -5.13 16.54 -27.44
C ALA A 31 -4.78 18.03 -27.33
N ILE A 32 -4.39 18.64 -28.45
CA ILE A 32 -4.11 20.07 -28.52
C ILE A 32 -5.18 20.69 -29.41
N ASP A 33 -6.01 21.57 -28.83
CA ASP A 33 -6.98 22.36 -29.59
C ASP A 33 -6.33 23.69 -30.00
N TYR A 34 -6.43 24.03 -31.29
CA TYR A 34 -5.88 25.25 -31.89
C TYR A 34 -6.95 26.34 -32.12
N GLY A 35 -8.04 26.31 -31.36
CA GLY A 35 -9.04 27.38 -31.33
C GLY A 35 -8.54 28.71 -30.71
N PRO A 36 -9.33 29.79 -30.78
CA PRO A 36 -9.00 31.13 -30.25
C PRO A 36 -9.04 31.23 -28.70
N GLY A 37 -8.49 30.21 -28.05
CA GLY A 37 -8.34 30.04 -26.60
C GLY A 37 -7.68 28.67 -26.38
N PRO A 38 -6.34 28.57 -26.47
CA PRO A 38 -5.65 27.29 -26.41
C PRO A 38 -5.74 26.70 -25.00
N GLY A 39 -6.45 25.58 -24.87
CA GLY A 39 -6.47 24.74 -23.67
C GLY A 39 -5.72 23.45 -23.95
N VAL A 40 -4.93 22.98 -22.98
CA VAL A 40 -4.31 21.65 -23.03
C VAL A 40 -5.08 20.75 -22.09
N GLU A 41 -5.85 19.81 -22.65
CA GLU A 41 -6.47 18.75 -21.87
C GLU A 41 -5.58 17.50 -21.92
N VAL A 42 -5.10 17.08 -20.75
CA VAL A 42 -4.28 15.88 -20.61
C VAL A 42 -5.16 14.76 -20.04
N GLY A 43 -5.47 13.77 -20.87
CA GLY A 43 -6.17 12.56 -20.45
C GLY A 43 -5.22 11.36 -20.39
N ALA A 44 -5.14 10.70 -19.24
CA ALA A 44 -4.46 9.41 -19.12
C ALA A 44 -5.46 8.27 -19.33
N ILE A 45 -5.24 7.43 -20.34
CA ILE A 45 -6.05 6.23 -20.56
C ILE A 45 -5.19 5.01 -20.18
N PHE A 46 -5.54 4.36 -19.06
CA PHE A 46 -4.94 3.11 -18.64
C PHE A 46 -5.59 1.94 -19.40
N CYS A 47 -5.20 1.75 -20.65
CA CYS A 47 -5.58 0.59 -21.43
C CYS A 47 -4.51 -0.50 -21.32
N GLY A 48 -4.63 -1.36 -20.30
CA GLY A 48 -4.20 -2.75 -20.42
C GLY A 48 -3.26 -3.28 -19.35
N THR A 49 -3.77 -4.27 -18.59
CA THR A 49 -3.16 -5.60 -18.47
C THR A 49 -4.10 -6.68 -17.90
N TRP A 50 -5.43 -6.52 -17.97
CA TRP A 50 -6.36 -7.55 -17.48
C TRP A 50 -6.50 -8.78 -18.40
N VAL A 51 -6.09 -8.68 -19.67
CA VAL A 51 -6.23 -9.78 -20.66
C VAL A 51 -5.17 -10.87 -20.50
N LEU A 52 -3.97 -10.55 -19.99
CA LEU A 52 -2.89 -11.54 -19.87
C LEU A 52 -2.94 -12.33 -18.55
N PHE A 53 -3.56 -11.81 -17.49
CA PHE A 53 -3.77 -12.59 -16.26
C PHE A 53 -4.86 -13.66 -16.43
N TYR A 54 -5.91 -13.39 -17.21
CA TYR A 54 -6.97 -14.38 -17.45
C TYR A 54 -6.51 -15.57 -18.31
N GLY A 55 -5.58 -15.37 -19.24
CA GLY A 55 -5.01 -16.44 -20.05
C GLY A 55 -4.10 -17.40 -19.26
N TYR A 56 -3.44 -16.92 -18.20
CA TYR A 56 -2.52 -17.73 -17.40
C TYR A 56 -3.24 -18.53 -16.31
N TYR A 57 -4.35 -18.01 -15.76
CA TYR A 57 -5.16 -18.73 -14.77
C TYR A 57 -5.95 -19.90 -15.35
N PHE A 58 -6.23 -19.91 -16.66
CA PHE A 58 -7.10 -20.93 -17.27
C PHE A 58 -6.39 -22.21 -17.72
N LYS A 59 -5.05 -22.29 -17.63
CA LYS A 59 -4.29 -23.49 -18.05
C LYS A 59 -4.09 -24.52 -16.93
N PHE A 60 -4.56 -24.27 -15.70
CA PHE A 60 -4.35 -25.16 -14.55
C PHE A 60 -5.60 -25.84 -13.99
N LEU A 61 -6.79 -25.57 -14.53
CA LEU A 61 -8.04 -26.22 -14.09
C LEU A 61 -8.53 -27.23 -15.13
N ARG A 62 -7.94 -28.43 -15.10
CA ARG A 62 -8.64 -29.63 -15.57
C ARG A 62 -9.62 -30.05 -14.47
N PHE A 63 -10.89 -29.66 -14.57
CA PHE A 63 -11.96 -30.43 -13.95
C PHE A 63 -13.26 -30.34 -14.77
N LYS A 64 -13.91 -31.49 -14.87
CA LYS A 64 -15.08 -31.82 -15.67
C LYS A 64 -16.31 -30.98 -15.31
N GLN A 65 -17.16 -30.76 -16.33
CA GLN A 65 -18.59 -30.42 -16.25
C GLN A 65 -18.97 -29.25 -15.36
N VAL A 66 -19.38 -28.13 -15.96
CA VAL A 66 -20.72 -27.52 -15.83
C VAL A 66 -20.82 -26.44 -16.91
N GLY A 67 -21.96 -26.41 -17.60
CA GLY A 67 -22.22 -25.54 -18.74
C GLY A 67 -22.53 -24.09 -18.36
N ALA A 68 -22.33 -23.23 -19.36
CA ALA A 68 -23.10 -22.03 -19.65
C ALA A 68 -23.49 -21.13 -18.46
N VAL A 69 -22.58 -20.22 -18.09
CA VAL A 69 -22.96 -18.89 -17.60
C VAL A 69 -22.06 -17.87 -18.29
N LEU A 70 -22.47 -17.49 -19.50
CA LEU A 70 -21.89 -16.41 -20.28
C LEU A 70 -22.93 -15.29 -20.29
N THR A 71 -22.95 -14.49 -19.22
CA THR A 71 -23.91 -13.40 -19.06
C THR A 71 -23.18 -12.12 -18.65
N VAL A 72 -22.91 -11.30 -19.67
CA VAL A 72 -22.98 -9.82 -19.67
C VAL A 72 -22.43 -9.12 -18.43
N MET A 73 -21.15 -8.73 -18.47
CA MET A 73 -20.66 -7.56 -17.74
C MET A 73 -20.47 -6.44 -18.77
N ALA A 74 -21.53 -5.66 -18.94
CA ALA A 74 -21.51 -4.41 -19.65
C ALA A 74 -20.54 -3.45 -18.94
N VAL A 75 -19.56 -2.96 -19.70
CA VAL A 75 -18.58 -1.97 -19.25
C VAL A 75 -19.30 -0.64 -19.04
N ALA A 76 -19.64 -0.33 -17.78
CA ALA A 76 -20.06 1.00 -17.39
C ALA A 76 -18.82 1.90 -17.32
N SER A 77 -18.48 2.52 -18.44
CA SER A 77 -17.52 3.63 -18.47
C SER A 77 -18.21 4.84 -17.85
N VAL A 78 -17.94 5.10 -16.56
CA VAL A 78 -18.37 6.33 -15.89
C VAL A 78 -17.50 7.47 -16.39
N TYR A 79 -18.05 8.26 -17.32
CA TYR A 79 -17.50 9.56 -17.67
C TYR A 79 -17.80 10.54 -16.53
N VAL A 80 -16.81 10.86 -15.71
CA VAL A 80 -16.88 11.99 -14.79
C VAL A 80 -16.60 13.25 -15.61
N ASN A 81 -17.67 13.93 -16.05
CA ASN A 81 -17.58 15.30 -16.56
C ASN A 81 -17.27 16.20 -15.36
N LEU A 82 -15.99 16.57 -15.19
CA LEU A 82 -15.61 17.67 -14.31
C LEU A 82 -16.12 18.96 -14.96
N GLY A 83 -17.16 19.53 -14.35
CA GLY A 83 -17.74 20.80 -14.77
C GLY A 83 -16.67 21.87 -14.88
N SER A 84 -16.72 22.59 -15.99
CA SER A 84 -15.95 23.81 -16.27
C SER A 84 -16.05 24.77 -15.08
N LEU A 85 -14.96 24.89 -14.31
CA LEU A 85 -14.81 25.94 -13.33
C LEU A 85 -14.59 27.26 -14.10
N SER A 86 -15.42 28.24 -13.79
CA SER A 86 -15.29 29.59 -14.32
C SER A 86 -13.94 30.18 -13.92
N GLU A 87 -13.19 30.57 -14.93
CA GLU A 87 -11.89 31.23 -14.86
C GLU A 87 -12.04 32.61 -14.21
N GLU A 88 -11.91 32.67 -12.88
CA GLU A 88 -11.69 33.94 -12.19
C GLU A 88 -10.28 34.42 -12.53
N ARG A 89 -10.26 35.49 -13.33
CA ARG A 89 -9.09 36.26 -13.74
C ARG A 89 -8.41 36.83 -12.49
N TYR A 90 -7.47 36.08 -11.93
CA TYR A 90 -6.61 36.51 -10.82
C TYR A 90 -5.45 37.33 -11.38
N ASP A 91 -5.34 38.59 -10.96
CA ASP A 91 -4.32 39.54 -11.41
C ASP A 91 -2.93 39.06 -10.98
N SER A 92 -2.16 38.55 -11.94
CA SER A 92 -0.86 37.95 -11.73
C SER A 92 0.25 38.99 -11.89
N GLN A 93 0.78 39.57 -10.81
CA GLN A 93 2.14 40.11 -10.89
C GLN A 93 2.96 40.19 -9.59
N GLU A 94 2.40 39.99 -8.40
CA GLU A 94 3.20 40.01 -7.15
C GLU A 94 3.29 38.68 -6.38
N SER A 95 2.59 37.63 -6.79
CA SER A 95 2.47 36.39 -5.98
C SER A 95 3.45 35.25 -6.35
N SER A 96 4.25 35.38 -7.41
CA SER A 96 5.14 34.30 -7.88
C SER A 96 6.45 34.18 -7.10
N ALA A 97 6.87 35.22 -6.38
CA ALA A 97 8.06 35.16 -5.52
C ALA A 97 7.79 34.53 -4.15
N PHE A 98 6.55 34.59 -3.65
CA PHE A 98 6.20 34.08 -2.33
C PHE A 98 5.96 32.55 -2.33
N ILE A 99 5.38 32.01 -3.40
CA ILE A 99 5.14 30.56 -3.52
C ILE A 99 6.46 29.76 -3.71
N ALA A 100 7.52 30.39 -4.24
CA ALA A 100 8.82 29.72 -4.42
C ALA A 100 9.63 29.55 -3.12
N LEU A 101 9.37 30.36 -2.09
CA LEU A 101 10.11 30.30 -0.82
C LEU A 101 9.45 29.37 0.23
N GLU A 102 8.13 29.26 0.26
CA GLU A 102 7.43 28.37 1.19
C GLU A 102 7.62 26.88 0.81
N SER A 103 7.77 26.59 -0.50
CA SER A 103 8.02 25.23 -0.99
C SER A 103 9.40 24.67 -0.62
N GLN A 104 10.38 25.51 -0.23
CA GLN A 104 11.71 25.06 0.18
C GLN A 104 11.83 24.83 1.69
N ARG A 105 10.79 25.14 2.48
CA ARG A 105 10.83 25.07 3.94
C ARG A 105 10.37 23.75 4.53
N THR A 106 9.77 22.87 3.74
CA THR A 106 9.69 21.44 4.08
C THR A 106 11.05 20.79 3.84
N MET A 107 12.06 21.24 4.60
CA MET A 107 13.28 20.48 4.76
C MET A 107 12.86 19.06 5.11
N ALA A 108 13.33 18.10 4.32
CA ALA A 108 13.10 16.68 4.54
C ALA A 108 13.75 16.30 5.87
N VAL A 109 13.03 16.55 6.97
CA VAL A 109 13.36 15.99 8.28
C VAL A 109 13.24 14.49 8.08
N SER A 110 14.38 13.80 8.13
CA SER A 110 14.38 12.35 8.13
C SER A 110 13.46 11.89 9.26
N PRO A 111 12.50 10.98 9.01
CA PRO A 111 11.58 10.53 10.04
C PRO A 111 12.38 10.00 11.23
N SER A 112 11.95 10.33 12.45
CA SER A 112 12.62 9.82 13.64
C SER A 112 12.49 8.29 13.69
N LYS A 113 13.41 7.62 14.40
CA LYS A 113 13.35 6.17 14.63
C LYS A 113 11.96 5.74 15.13
N LEU A 114 11.38 6.50 16.06
CA LEU A 114 10.06 6.23 16.62
C LEU A 114 8.94 6.43 15.57
N ASP A 115 9.04 7.41 14.68
CA ASP A 115 8.03 7.62 13.62
C ASP A 115 7.98 6.43 12.65
N VAL A 116 9.16 5.89 12.29
CA VAL A 116 9.26 4.70 11.43
C VAL A 116 8.63 3.48 12.11
N LEU A 117 8.92 3.28 13.40
CA LEU A 117 8.36 2.16 14.16
C LEU A 117 6.84 2.31 14.36
N ASN A 118 6.35 3.51 14.67
CA ASN A 118 4.92 3.77 14.81
C ASN A 118 4.17 3.51 13.49
N ALA A 119 4.70 4.00 12.36
CA ALA A 119 4.11 3.76 11.05
C ALA A 119 4.02 2.26 10.71
N ALA A 120 5.03 1.46 11.10
CA ALA A 120 5.00 0.02 10.94
C ALA A 120 3.96 -0.65 11.86
N ALA A 121 3.88 -0.24 13.13
CA ALA A 121 2.88 -0.74 14.07
C ALA A 121 1.46 -0.43 13.58
N ASP A 122 1.19 0.78 13.10
CA ASP A 122 -0.10 1.19 12.54
C ASP A 122 -0.48 0.37 11.32
N ARG A 123 0.48 0.13 10.42
CA ARG A 123 0.27 -0.73 9.24
C ARG A 123 -0.12 -2.15 9.65
N ILE A 124 0.59 -2.75 10.60
CA ILE A 124 0.27 -4.08 11.12
C ILE A 124 -1.12 -4.07 11.77
N ASN A 125 -1.35 -3.14 12.69
CA ASN A 125 -2.62 -2.99 13.43
C ASN A 125 -3.84 -2.81 12.52
N SER A 126 -3.69 -2.21 11.33
CA SER A 126 -4.78 -2.08 10.36
C SER A 126 -5.34 -3.41 9.85
N THR A 127 -4.59 -4.50 10.00
CA THR A 127 -4.98 -5.86 9.58
C THR A 127 -5.33 -6.78 10.76
N LEU A 128 -5.25 -6.27 12.00
CA LEU A 128 -5.48 -7.04 13.21
C LEU A 128 -6.94 -6.96 13.69
N PRO A 129 -7.43 -7.99 14.42
CA PRO A 129 -6.72 -9.21 14.81
C PRO A 129 -6.56 -10.20 13.66
N MET A 130 -5.41 -10.90 13.62
CA MET A 130 -5.14 -11.95 12.62
C MET A 130 -4.69 -13.26 13.26
N MET A 131 -5.08 -14.39 12.66
CA MET A 131 -4.60 -15.71 13.08
C MET A 131 -3.24 -15.98 12.46
N THR A 132 -2.23 -16.27 13.28
CA THR A 132 -0.91 -16.72 12.79
C THR A 132 -0.80 -18.24 12.77
N ASP A 133 -1.60 -18.91 13.60
CA ASP A 133 -1.78 -20.37 13.63
C ASP A 133 -3.19 -20.70 14.14
N SER A 134 -3.60 -21.97 14.13
CA SER A 134 -4.93 -22.41 14.56
C SER A 134 -5.27 -22.05 16.01
N ASN A 135 -4.26 -21.87 16.87
CA ASN A 135 -4.43 -21.59 18.30
C ASN A 135 -3.81 -20.27 18.76
N ILE A 136 -3.18 -19.50 17.85
CA ILE A 136 -2.46 -18.27 18.18
C ILE A 136 -2.99 -17.13 17.31
N ARG A 137 -3.41 -16.05 17.96
CA ARG A 137 -3.90 -14.84 17.32
C ARG A 137 -3.01 -13.66 17.67
N LEU A 138 -2.52 -12.92 16.67
CA LEU A 138 -1.90 -11.62 16.87
C LEU A 138 -3.01 -10.57 17.04
N ASN A 139 -2.98 -9.83 18.15
CA ASN A 139 -4.02 -8.84 18.47
C ASN A 139 -3.57 -7.39 18.27
N SER A 140 -2.30 -7.09 18.57
CA SER A 140 -1.74 -5.75 18.37
C SER A 140 -0.22 -5.77 18.20
N ALA A 141 0.30 -4.75 17.53
CA ALA A 141 1.70 -4.36 17.53
C ALA A 141 1.85 -2.99 18.21
N VAL A 142 2.90 -2.81 19.01
CA VAL A 142 3.18 -1.56 19.72
C VAL A 142 4.64 -1.18 19.51
N ALA A 143 4.88 0.06 19.11
CA ALA A 143 6.21 0.61 18.95
C ALA A 143 6.60 1.47 20.16
N SER A 144 7.90 1.50 20.45
CA SER A 144 8.55 2.35 21.45
C SER A 144 9.95 2.70 20.93
N LEU A 145 10.64 3.65 21.58
CA LEU A 145 11.90 4.21 21.06
C LEU A 145 12.93 3.12 20.70
N ASP A 146 13.07 2.11 21.55
CA ASP A 146 14.05 1.02 21.39
C ASP A 146 13.42 -0.37 21.39
N ARG A 147 12.08 -0.45 21.30
CA ARG A 147 11.35 -1.73 21.36
C ARG A 147 10.21 -1.77 20.36
N PHE A 148 9.98 -2.96 19.79
CA PHE A 148 8.82 -3.25 18.95
C PHE A 148 8.14 -4.52 19.47
N GLN A 149 6.90 -4.41 19.93
CA GLN A 149 6.21 -5.48 20.65
C GLN A 149 5.03 -6.03 19.84
N TYR A 150 5.02 -7.34 19.63
CA TYR A 150 3.90 -8.10 19.10
C TYR A 150 3.11 -8.76 20.25
N ASN A 151 1.80 -8.54 20.31
CA ASN A 151 0.91 -9.05 21.36
C ASN A 151 0.03 -10.20 20.85
N TYR A 152 0.39 -11.42 21.23
CA TYR A 152 -0.34 -12.64 20.87
C TYR A 152 -1.28 -13.09 21.98
N THR A 153 -2.37 -13.78 21.59
CA THR A 153 -3.25 -14.53 22.49
C THR A 153 -3.31 -15.99 22.08
N LEU A 154 -3.13 -16.87 23.07
CA LEU A 154 -3.36 -18.30 22.99
C LEU A 154 -4.86 -18.56 23.19
N LEU A 155 -5.56 -18.98 22.15
CA LEU A 155 -7.03 -19.08 22.19
C LEU A 155 -7.52 -20.29 22.98
N SER A 156 -6.76 -21.39 22.98
CA SER A 156 -7.22 -22.70 23.47
C SER A 156 -6.73 -23.06 24.86
N ARG A 157 -5.99 -22.18 25.55
CA ARG A 157 -5.38 -22.48 26.86
C ARG A 157 -5.48 -21.28 27.80
N SER A 158 -5.91 -21.55 29.04
CA SER A 158 -5.85 -20.60 30.15
C SER A 158 -4.44 -20.52 30.72
N SER A 159 -4.13 -19.47 31.50
CA SER A 159 -2.80 -19.31 32.09
C SER A 159 -2.42 -20.43 33.06
N VAL A 160 -3.41 -21.05 33.71
CA VAL A 160 -3.24 -22.15 34.66
C VAL A 160 -2.84 -23.45 33.97
N GLU A 161 -3.23 -23.63 32.70
CA GLU A 161 -2.94 -24.84 31.91
C GLU A 161 -1.59 -24.76 31.18
N VAL A 162 -1.01 -23.58 31.05
CA VAL A 162 0.25 -23.39 30.32
C VAL A 162 1.43 -23.38 31.27
N GLU A 163 2.24 -24.44 31.23
CA GLU A 163 3.55 -24.44 31.86
C GLU A 163 4.50 -23.52 31.06
N ALA A 164 4.70 -22.30 31.56
CA ALA A 164 5.44 -21.25 30.85
C ALA A 164 6.83 -21.68 30.37
N ALA A 165 7.57 -22.45 31.17
CA ALA A 165 8.90 -22.94 30.81
C ALA A 165 8.89 -23.93 29.64
N SER A 166 7.91 -24.82 29.59
CA SER A 166 7.75 -25.78 28.51
C SER A 166 7.29 -25.09 27.22
N PHE A 167 6.35 -24.15 27.35
CA PHE A 167 5.87 -23.35 26.23
C PHE A 167 7.00 -22.50 25.62
N LEU A 168 7.76 -21.78 26.47
CA LEU A 168 8.90 -20.96 26.04
C LEU A 168 9.88 -21.76 25.18
N ARG A 169 10.29 -22.96 25.60
CA ARG A 169 11.19 -23.81 24.81
C ARG A 169 10.65 -24.17 23.42
N GLN A 170 9.33 -24.33 23.30
CA GLN A 170 8.69 -24.69 22.03
C GLN A 170 8.63 -23.49 21.07
N VAL A 171 8.29 -22.30 21.57
CA VAL A 171 8.08 -21.13 20.70
C VAL A 171 9.34 -20.27 20.49
N ASN A 172 10.36 -20.39 21.35
CA ASN A 172 11.55 -19.54 21.29
C ASN A 172 12.27 -19.62 19.92
N ALA A 173 12.48 -20.84 19.41
CA ALA A 173 13.15 -21.02 18.12
C ALA A 173 12.36 -20.39 16.95
N ALA A 174 11.03 -20.50 16.98
CA ALA A 174 10.16 -19.89 15.97
C ALA A 174 10.17 -18.35 16.08
N ALA A 175 10.06 -17.80 17.29
CA ALA A 175 10.09 -16.35 17.50
C ALA A 175 11.42 -15.72 17.04
N VAL A 176 12.56 -16.35 17.35
CA VAL A 176 13.87 -15.91 16.85
C VAL A 176 13.95 -16.02 15.32
N SER A 177 13.47 -17.13 14.75
CA SER A 177 13.42 -17.30 13.29
C SER A 177 12.57 -16.23 12.60
N ASP A 178 11.40 -15.90 13.15
CA ASP A 178 10.50 -14.89 12.59
C ASP A 178 11.07 -13.47 12.75
N ALA A 179 11.74 -13.19 13.87
CA ALA A 179 12.43 -11.93 14.09
C ALA A 179 13.59 -11.73 13.11
N CYS A 180 14.43 -12.75 12.93
CA CYS A 180 15.60 -12.65 12.04
C CYS A 180 15.26 -12.89 10.55
N GLY A 181 14.07 -13.40 10.23
CA GLY A 181 13.69 -13.79 8.86
C GLY A 181 12.86 -12.77 8.08
N LEU A 182 12.19 -11.83 8.75
CA LEU A 182 11.30 -10.85 8.10
C LEU A 182 12.03 -9.53 7.80
N ASP A 183 11.90 -9.02 6.57
CA ASP A 183 12.60 -7.80 6.11
C ASP A 183 12.32 -6.56 6.98
N ASP A 184 11.06 -6.39 7.42
CA ASP A 184 10.65 -5.31 8.32
C ASP A 184 11.37 -5.43 9.68
N ASN A 185 11.38 -6.64 10.26
CA ASN A 185 12.03 -6.90 11.55
C ASN A 185 13.55 -6.72 11.49
N LEU A 186 14.18 -7.17 10.42
CA LEU A 186 15.62 -6.99 10.18
C LEU A 186 16.00 -5.50 10.13
N SER A 187 15.15 -4.67 9.54
CA SER A 187 15.37 -3.23 9.49
C SER A 187 15.31 -2.62 10.90
N PHE A 188 14.40 -3.10 11.76
CA PHE A 188 14.32 -2.66 13.16
C PHE A 188 15.55 -3.09 13.97
N LEU A 189 15.96 -4.35 13.83
CA LEU A 189 17.14 -4.89 14.53
C LEU A 189 18.42 -4.14 14.16
N LYS A 190 18.62 -3.80 12.88
CA LYS A 190 19.75 -2.96 12.42
C LYS A 190 19.74 -1.54 13.00
N MET A 191 18.58 -1.03 13.42
CA MET A 191 18.44 0.25 14.13
C MET A 191 18.62 0.10 15.66
N GLY A 192 19.05 -1.06 16.15
CA GLY A 192 19.21 -1.34 17.57
C GLY A 192 17.89 -1.46 18.33
N VAL A 193 16.82 -1.91 17.66
CA VAL A 193 15.50 -2.15 18.29
C VAL A 193 15.43 -3.59 18.75
N VAL A 194 14.95 -3.80 19.98
CA VAL A 194 14.63 -5.14 20.50
C VAL A 194 13.19 -5.50 20.13
N ILE A 195 12.97 -6.70 19.61
CA ILE A 195 11.64 -7.18 19.23
C ILE A 195 11.08 -8.08 20.34
N ASP A 196 9.94 -7.70 20.91
CA ASP A 196 9.27 -8.45 21.97
C ASP A 196 8.06 -9.23 21.43
N PHE A 197 8.05 -10.55 21.63
CA PHE A 197 6.88 -11.41 21.39
C PHE A 197 6.21 -11.71 22.72
N VAL A 198 5.10 -11.03 23.01
CA VAL A 198 4.34 -11.18 24.25
C VAL A 198 3.17 -12.13 24.02
N TYR A 199 3.18 -13.27 24.70
CA TYR A 199 2.11 -14.27 24.61
C TYR A 199 1.22 -14.19 25.84
N LYS A 200 -0.06 -13.92 25.62
CA LYS A 200 -1.12 -13.95 26.65
C LYS A 200 -1.97 -15.20 26.50
N ALA A 201 -2.42 -15.77 27.60
CA ALA A 201 -3.40 -16.85 27.60
C ALA A 201 -4.80 -16.32 27.27
N SER A 202 -5.79 -17.22 27.14
CA SER A 202 -7.18 -16.88 26.80
C SER A 202 -7.87 -16.01 27.87
N ASP A 203 -7.38 -16.05 29.11
CA ASP A 203 -7.79 -15.20 30.23
C ASP A 203 -7.10 -13.82 30.25
N GLY A 204 -6.24 -13.53 29.27
CA GLY A 204 -5.53 -12.26 29.13
C GLY A 204 -4.27 -12.13 29.97
N ILE A 205 -3.90 -13.14 30.77
CA ILE A 205 -2.69 -13.14 31.60
C ILE A 205 -1.47 -13.45 30.72
N THR A 206 -0.39 -12.68 30.87
CA THR A 206 0.87 -12.94 30.16
C THR A 206 1.49 -14.25 30.61
N VAL A 207 1.70 -15.16 29.66
CA VAL A 207 2.36 -16.45 29.87
C VAL A 207 3.86 -16.31 29.77
N THR A 208 4.35 -15.66 28.71
CA THR A 208 5.78 -15.46 28.48
C THR A 208 6.02 -14.27 27.54
N THR A 209 7.22 -13.72 27.64
CA THR A 209 7.73 -12.69 26.73
C THR A 209 9.08 -13.15 26.22
N ILE A 210 9.25 -13.18 24.90
CA ILE A 210 10.53 -13.45 24.24
C ILE A 210 11.05 -12.13 23.69
N ALA A 211 12.22 -11.70 24.15
CA ALA A 211 12.91 -10.53 23.61
C ALA A 211 14.01 -11.02 22.67
N VAL A 212 13.97 -10.57 21.41
CA VAL A 212 15.00 -10.84 20.40
C VAL A 212 15.77 -9.54 20.17
N ALA A 213 17.05 -9.55 20.54
CA ALA A 213 17.96 -8.43 20.41
C ALA A 213 18.77 -8.51 19.11
N PRO A 214 19.41 -7.42 18.67
CA PRO A 214 20.22 -7.42 17.43
C PRO A 214 21.30 -8.51 17.41
N GLU A 215 21.89 -8.83 18.56
CA GLU A 215 22.96 -9.81 18.69
C GLU A 215 22.48 -11.24 18.41
N ASP A 216 21.19 -11.53 18.66
CA ASP A 216 20.58 -12.85 18.38
C ASP A 216 20.50 -13.13 16.86
N CYS A 217 20.48 -12.08 16.04
CA CYS A 217 20.47 -12.16 14.58
C CYS A 217 21.83 -11.83 13.94
N GLY A 218 22.87 -11.54 14.74
CA GLY A 218 24.24 -11.29 14.28
C GLY A 218 24.56 -9.86 13.83
N PHE A 219 23.89 -8.85 14.37
CA PHE A 219 24.17 -7.43 14.12
C PHE A 219 25.05 -6.78 15.20
#